data_AF-A0A0J9EF23-F1
#
_entry.id   AF-A0A0J9EF23-F1
#
_cell.length_a   1.000
_cell.length_b   1.000
_cell.length_c   1.000
_cell.angle_alpha   90.00
_cell.angle_beta   90.00
_cell.angle_gamma   90.00
#
_symmetry.space_group_name_H-M   'P 1'
#
loop_
_entity.id
_entity.type
_entity.pdbx_description
1 polymer ?
#
loop_
_entity_poly.entity_id
_entity_poly.type
_entity_poly.pdbx_seq_one_letter_code
_entity_poly.pdbx_strand_id
1 'polypeptide(L)'
;MATVDEILTRQAYAAGDETWTKDNNYPSYTMYAEPEYVPVTNKRIADFNDQVSVRGEQNAQFVGFQLPRYDDAMDLSTQNLYIHYQTVYGGSDGVPCNVSWSDNYVRLCWMIPGQATQEPGSIQMMIYATGTDSTGDRTIWKTLPATYTIHDGLEIGGGIPEPDPSWYEQFVA
;
A
#
# COMPACT_ATOMS: atom_id res chain seq x y z
N MET A 1 10.48 -20.99 1.04
CA MET A 1 11.59 -20.72 1.97
C MET A 1 12.10 -19.34 1.62
N ALA A 2 12.12 -18.40 2.58
CA ALA A 2 12.67 -17.07 2.34
C ALA A 2 14.18 -17.17 2.05
N THR A 3 14.69 -16.34 1.15
CA THR A 3 16.12 -16.31 0.82
C THR A 3 16.93 -15.74 1.98
N VAL A 4 18.23 -16.03 2.04
CA VAL A 4 19.12 -15.49 3.10
C VAL A 4 19.13 -13.96 3.08
N ASP A 5 19.02 -13.35 1.89
CA ASP A 5 18.90 -11.90 1.73
C ASP A 5 17.56 -11.37 2.27
N GLU A 6 16.44 -12.07 2.04
CA GLU A 6 15.14 -11.73 2.66
C GLU A 6 15.19 -11.83 4.19
N ILE A 7 15.87 -12.84 4.73
CA ILE A 7 16.02 -13.02 6.19
C ILE A 7 16.90 -11.93 6.79
N LEU A 8 18.03 -11.59 6.14
CA LEU A 8 18.91 -10.50 6.55
C LEU A 8 18.23 -9.14 6.44
N THR A 9 17.40 -8.94 5.41
CA THR A 9 16.58 -7.73 5.26
C THR A 9 15.54 -7.66 6.36
N ARG A 10 14.78 -8.71 6.65
CA ARG A 10 13.84 -8.73 7.79
C ARG A 10 14.52 -8.49 9.14
N GLN A 11 15.74 -9.01 9.35
CA GLN A 11 16.51 -8.76 10.56
C GLN A 11 17.05 -7.32 10.68
N ALA A 12 17.38 -6.65 9.57
CA ALA A 12 17.76 -5.24 9.59
C ALA A 12 16.58 -4.31 9.95
N TYR A 13 15.33 -4.78 9.77
CA TYR A 13 14.10 -4.07 10.07
C TYR A 13 13.48 -4.48 11.42
N ALA A 14 14.04 -5.50 12.08
CA ALA A 14 13.73 -5.78 13.48
C ALA A 14 14.07 -4.53 14.28
N ALA A 15 13.11 -4.05 15.07
CA ALA A 15 13.21 -2.87 15.91
C ALA A 15 14.41 -2.95 16.87
N GLY A 16 15.61 -2.63 16.38
CA GLY A 16 16.65 -2.03 17.21
C GLY A 16 16.13 -0.72 17.78
N ASP A 17 16.79 -0.21 18.81
CA ASP A 17 16.40 0.96 19.62
C ASP A 17 16.28 2.27 18.80
N GLU A 18 15.34 2.33 17.86
CA GLU A 18 15.02 3.49 17.04
C GLU A 18 13.99 4.33 17.80
N THR A 19 14.30 5.61 17.98
CA THR A 19 13.32 6.57 18.52
C THR A 19 12.50 7.13 17.36
N TRP A 20 11.20 6.90 17.39
CA TRP A 20 10.28 7.31 16.34
C TRP A 20 9.64 8.66 16.65
N THR A 21 9.72 9.58 15.71
CA THR A 21 9.02 10.86 15.71
C THR A 21 7.86 10.80 14.73
N LYS A 22 6.65 11.07 15.20
CA LYS A 22 5.46 11.15 14.34
C LYS A 22 5.49 12.42 13.50
N ASP A 23 5.15 12.30 12.22
CA ASP A 23 4.84 13.46 11.38
C ASP A 23 3.35 13.83 11.54
N ASN A 24 3.10 15.05 12.02
CA ASN A 24 1.74 15.54 12.26
C ASN A 24 1.08 16.14 11.02
N ASN A 25 1.77 16.20 9.88
CA ASN A 25 1.21 16.66 8.61
C ASN A 25 0.37 15.57 7.91
N TYR A 26 0.46 14.31 8.35
CA TYR A 26 -0.28 13.19 7.77
C TYR A 26 -1.43 12.73 8.69
N PRO A 27 -2.50 12.16 8.10
CA PRO A 27 -3.56 11.53 8.87
C PRO A 27 -3.02 10.46 9.82
N SER A 28 -3.64 10.33 10.99
CA SER A 28 -3.25 9.35 11.99
C SER A 28 -4.46 8.54 12.45
N TYR A 29 -4.34 7.22 12.36
CA TYR A 29 -5.38 6.26 12.72
C TYR A 29 -4.87 5.41 13.88
N THR A 30 -5.56 5.50 15.02
CA THR A 30 -5.17 4.83 16.27
C THR A 30 -5.76 3.43 16.44
N MET A 31 -6.81 3.11 15.67
CA MET A 31 -7.44 1.78 15.67
C MET A 31 -6.65 0.76 14.86
N TYR A 32 -5.63 1.21 14.14
CA TYR A 32 -4.77 0.38 13.33
C TYR A 32 -3.37 0.29 13.96
N ALA A 33 -2.94 -0.93 14.26
CA ALA A 33 -1.59 -1.23 14.72
C ALA A 33 -0.97 -2.22 13.74
N GLU A 34 0.05 -1.77 13.00
CA GLU A 34 0.78 -2.62 12.08
C GLU A 34 1.58 -3.67 12.83
N PRO A 35 1.39 -4.98 12.53
CA PRO A 35 2.26 -6.00 13.08
C PRO A 35 3.63 -6.03 12.39
N GLU A 36 3.70 -5.70 11.09
CA GLU A 36 4.93 -5.79 10.29
C GLU A 36 4.94 -4.82 9.10
N TYR A 37 6.03 -4.04 8.97
CA TYR A 37 6.22 -3.12 7.85
C TYR A 37 6.89 -3.82 6.66
N VAL A 38 6.39 -3.59 5.45
CA VAL A 38 7.00 -4.03 4.19
C VAL A 38 8.29 -3.25 3.94
N PRO A 39 9.45 -3.93 3.82
CA PRO A 39 10.70 -3.27 3.51
C PRO A 39 10.69 -2.64 2.12
N VAL A 40 11.19 -1.40 2.01
CA VAL A 40 11.52 -0.75 0.75
C VAL A 40 13.02 -0.52 0.70
N THR A 41 13.74 -1.22 -0.18
CA THR A 41 15.20 -1.16 -0.30
C THR A 41 15.62 -1.00 -1.75
N ASN A 42 16.55 -0.08 -2.02
CA ASN A 42 17.05 0.17 -3.38
C ASN A 42 15.89 0.38 -4.38
N LYS A 43 14.92 1.20 -3.97
CA LYS A 43 13.67 1.50 -4.69
C LYS A 43 12.73 0.32 -4.96
N ARG A 44 12.99 -0.85 -4.38
CA ARG A 44 12.13 -2.04 -4.53
C ARG A 44 11.28 -2.20 -3.28
N ILE A 45 9.98 -2.29 -3.49
CA ILE A 45 9.03 -2.70 -2.45
C ILE A 45 9.10 -4.23 -2.41
N ALA A 46 9.32 -4.80 -1.22
CA ALA A 46 9.33 -6.24 -1.00
C ALA A 46 7.91 -6.84 -1.06
N ASP A 47 7.77 -8.09 -0.65
CA ASP A 47 6.46 -8.75 -0.59
C ASP A 47 5.56 -8.13 0.48
N PHE A 48 4.26 -8.07 0.19
CA PHE A 48 3.24 -7.37 0.99
C PHE A 48 2.81 -8.11 2.28
N ASN A 49 3.71 -8.84 2.95
CA ASN A 49 3.48 -9.49 4.25
C ASN A 49 2.16 -10.27 4.38
N ASP A 50 1.79 -11.06 3.37
CA ASP A 50 0.53 -11.82 3.31
C ASP A 50 -0.74 -10.94 3.44
N GLN A 51 -0.66 -9.66 3.09
CA GLN A 51 -1.82 -8.77 3.03
C GLN A 51 -2.90 -9.34 2.10
N VAL A 52 -4.13 -9.45 2.63
CA VAL A 52 -5.28 -9.97 1.87
C VAL A 52 -6.32 -8.87 1.71
N SER A 53 -6.30 -8.14 0.59
CA SER A 53 -7.39 -7.25 0.20
C SER A 53 -8.46 -7.96 -0.59
N VAL A 54 -9.72 -7.68 -0.30
CA VAL A 54 -10.88 -8.30 -0.94
C VAL A 54 -11.67 -7.25 -1.73
N ARG A 55 -12.17 -7.66 -2.88
CA ARG A 55 -13.03 -6.86 -3.74
C ARG A 55 -14.20 -6.27 -2.93
N GLY A 56 -14.44 -4.97 -3.10
CA GLY A 56 -15.53 -4.24 -2.44
C GLY A 56 -15.21 -3.72 -1.03
N GLU A 57 -14.05 -4.06 -0.44
CA GLU A 57 -13.61 -3.42 0.81
C GLU A 57 -13.26 -1.95 0.59
N GLN A 58 -13.45 -1.11 1.61
CA GLN A 58 -13.11 0.30 1.54
C GLN A 58 -12.57 0.79 2.87
N ASN A 59 -11.35 1.36 2.87
CA ASN A 59 -10.71 2.00 4.03
C ASN A 59 -10.62 1.11 5.28
N ALA A 60 -10.77 -0.20 5.12
CA ALA A 60 -10.74 -1.19 6.20
C ALA A 60 -9.34 -1.80 6.35
N GLN A 61 -8.53 -1.69 5.31
CA GLN A 61 -7.22 -2.32 5.22
C GLN A 61 -6.13 -1.29 5.06
N PHE A 62 -4.96 -1.68 5.54
CA PHE A 62 -3.78 -0.85 5.52
C PHE A 62 -2.57 -1.71 5.19
N VAL A 63 -1.56 -1.09 4.59
CA VAL A 63 -0.25 -1.69 4.35
C VAL A 63 0.83 -0.73 4.79
N GLY A 64 1.69 -1.18 5.70
CA GLY A 64 2.79 -0.43 6.27
C GLY A 64 4.03 -0.63 5.43
N PHE A 65 4.77 0.45 5.18
CA PHE A 65 6.05 0.42 4.50
C PHE A 65 7.12 1.05 5.39
N GLN A 66 8.33 0.50 5.34
CA GLN A 66 9.51 1.12 5.93
C GLN A 66 10.55 1.39 4.84
N LEU A 67 10.88 2.66 4.69
CA LEU A 67 11.80 3.22 3.70
C LEU A 67 13.09 3.67 4.39
N PRO A 68 14.25 3.67 3.71
CA PRO A 68 15.41 4.40 4.20
C PRO A 68 15.06 5.90 4.30
N ARG A 69 15.49 6.56 5.37
CA ARG A 69 15.29 8.01 5.50
C ARG A 69 16.06 8.77 4.43
N TYR A 70 17.28 8.33 4.13
CA TYR A 70 18.15 8.95 3.14
C TYR A 70 18.28 8.05 1.91
N ASP A 71 17.87 8.53 0.75
CA ASP A 71 18.01 7.82 -0.53
C ASP A 71 18.17 8.82 -1.69
N ASP A 72 18.98 8.49 -2.71
CA ASP A 72 19.32 9.38 -3.84
C ASP A 72 19.64 10.84 -3.44
N ALA A 73 20.36 11.04 -2.33
CA ALA A 73 20.69 12.34 -1.75
C ALA A 73 19.49 13.18 -1.25
N MET A 74 18.33 12.56 -1.05
CA MET A 74 17.14 13.17 -0.45
C MET A 74 16.89 12.64 0.96
N ASP A 75 16.51 13.53 1.89
CA ASP A 75 15.95 13.15 3.20
C ASP A 75 14.43 13.02 3.05
N LEU A 76 13.94 11.78 2.91
CA LEU A 76 12.52 11.45 2.71
C LEU A 76 11.62 11.91 3.85
N SER A 77 12.15 12.12 5.06
CA SER A 77 11.37 12.65 6.19
C SER A 77 10.94 14.11 5.99
N THR A 78 11.62 14.83 5.10
CA THR A 78 11.33 16.25 4.81
C THR A 78 10.54 16.45 3.51
N GLN A 79 10.22 15.36 2.81
CA GLN A 79 9.51 15.38 1.54
C GLN A 79 8.00 15.13 1.72
N ASN A 80 7.22 15.53 0.73
CA ASN A 80 5.81 15.15 0.65
C ASN A 80 5.70 13.75 0.05
N LEU A 81 5.18 12.79 0.80
CA LEU A 81 5.08 11.38 0.47
C LEU A 81 3.69 11.06 -0.08
N TYR A 82 3.65 10.19 -1.07
CA TYR A 82 2.44 9.78 -1.79
C TYR A 82 2.52 8.33 -2.22
N ILE A 83 1.35 7.76 -2.48
CA ILE A 83 1.18 6.41 -3.00
C ILE A 83 0.40 6.50 -4.29
N HIS A 84 1.02 6.11 -5.40
CA HIS A 84 0.34 6.00 -6.68
C HIS A 84 -0.09 4.54 -6.89
N TYR A 85 -1.31 4.33 -7.36
CA TYR A 85 -1.78 3.01 -7.77
C TYR A 85 -2.55 3.09 -9.08
N GLN A 86 -2.51 2.01 -9.86
CA GLN A 86 -3.14 1.91 -11.17
C GLN A 86 -4.08 0.71 -11.22
N THR A 87 -5.33 1.00 -11.54
CA THR A 87 -6.40 0.02 -11.74
C THR A 87 -6.76 -0.05 -13.23
N VAL A 88 -7.65 -0.98 -13.59
CA VAL A 88 -8.23 -1.05 -14.93
C VAL A 88 -9.01 0.22 -15.32
N TYR A 89 -9.43 1.03 -14.35
CA TYR A 89 -10.14 2.30 -14.56
C TYR A 89 -9.22 3.53 -14.58
N GLY A 90 -7.90 3.33 -14.43
CA GLY A 90 -6.90 4.40 -14.41
C GLY A 90 -6.12 4.48 -13.10
N GLY A 91 -5.23 5.47 -13.04
CA GLY A 91 -4.36 5.74 -11.89
C GLY A 91 -4.91 6.80 -10.94
N SER A 92 -4.57 6.66 -9.66
CA SER A 92 -4.91 7.64 -8.62
C SER A 92 -3.79 7.72 -7.59
N ASP A 93 -3.78 8.84 -6.84
CA ASP A 93 -2.80 9.11 -5.80
C ASP A 93 -3.48 9.15 -4.43
N GLY A 94 -2.89 8.44 -3.47
CA GLY A 94 -3.27 8.44 -2.07
C GLY A 94 -2.24 9.17 -1.21
N VAL A 95 -2.73 9.92 -0.22
CA VAL A 95 -1.90 10.45 0.86
C VAL A 95 -1.70 9.35 1.90
N PRO A 96 -0.46 8.98 2.25
CA PRO A 96 -0.21 7.98 3.28
C PRO A 96 -0.65 8.48 4.66
N CYS A 97 -0.78 7.55 5.59
CA CYS A 97 -1.15 7.83 6.97
C CYS A 97 -0.13 7.22 7.93
N ASN A 98 -0.26 7.56 9.22
CA ASN A 98 0.63 7.06 10.28
C ASN A 98 2.12 7.24 9.95
N VAL A 99 2.46 8.37 9.33
CA VAL A 99 3.84 8.67 8.94
C VAL A 99 4.67 9.00 10.17
N SER A 100 5.84 8.38 10.26
CA SER A 100 6.83 8.64 11.30
C SER A 100 8.24 8.39 10.77
N TRP A 101 9.23 8.95 11.45
CA TRP A 101 10.63 8.75 11.07
C TRP A 101 11.50 8.51 12.30
N SER A 102 12.63 7.88 12.07
CA SER A 102 13.73 7.76 13.02
C SER A 102 14.99 8.37 12.43
N ASP A 103 16.16 8.10 13.01
CA ASP A 103 17.42 8.55 12.43
C ASP A 103 17.73 7.87 11.09
N ASN A 104 17.25 6.64 10.91
CA ASN A 104 17.59 5.80 9.75
C ASN A 104 16.44 5.55 8.79
N TYR A 105 15.19 5.64 9.26
CA TYR A 105 14.03 5.15 8.50
C TYR A 105 12.86 6.11 8.50
N VAL A 106 12.00 5.97 7.48
CA VAL A 106 10.66 6.54 7.42
C VAL A 106 9.66 5.39 7.36
N ARG A 107 8.62 5.45 8.18
CA ARG A 107 7.47 4.54 8.15
C ARG A 107 6.25 5.29 7.67
N LEU A 108 5.43 4.62 6.87
CA LEU A 108 4.16 5.14 6.38
C LEU A 108 3.18 3.99 6.14
N CYS A 109 1.88 4.27 6.18
CA CYS A 109 0.84 3.28 5.89
C CYS A 109 -0.02 3.75 4.71
N TRP A 110 -0.30 2.84 3.78
CA TRP A 110 -1.34 3.01 2.77
C TRP A 110 -2.67 2.53 3.31
N MET A 111 -3.63 3.42 3.54
CA MET A 111 -5.01 3.00 3.71
C MET A 111 -5.58 2.67 2.33
N ILE A 112 -5.98 1.41 2.12
CA ILE A 112 -6.40 0.95 0.81
C ILE A 112 -7.78 1.55 0.48
N PRO A 113 -7.86 2.40 -0.55
CA PRO A 113 -9.12 3.06 -0.90
C PRO A 113 -10.03 2.07 -1.64
N GLY A 114 -11.34 2.27 -1.54
CA GLY A 114 -12.33 1.45 -2.26
C GLY A 114 -12.15 1.47 -3.79
N GLN A 115 -11.48 2.50 -4.33
CA GLN A 115 -11.13 2.58 -5.74
C GLN A 115 -10.11 1.52 -6.17
N ALA A 116 -9.18 1.13 -5.28
CA ALA A 116 -8.16 0.12 -5.56
C ALA A 116 -8.74 -1.30 -5.55
N THR A 117 -9.83 -1.52 -4.81
CA THR A 117 -10.47 -2.83 -4.57
C THR A 117 -11.73 -3.03 -5.41
N GLN A 118 -11.98 -2.20 -6.43
CA GLN A 118 -13.20 -2.27 -7.26
C GLN A 118 -13.32 -3.62 -8.01
N GLU A 119 -12.20 -4.11 -8.52
CA GLU A 119 -12.13 -5.35 -9.30
C GLU A 119 -11.09 -6.28 -8.69
N PRO A 120 -11.31 -7.60 -8.75
CA PRO A 120 -10.32 -8.57 -8.31
C PRO A 120 -9.18 -8.65 -9.34
N GLY A 121 -8.03 -9.15 -8.91
CA GLY A 121 -6.84 -9.31 -9.72
C GLY A 121 -5.69 -8.43 -9.25
N SER A 122 -4.71 -8.23 -10.13
CA SER A 122 -3.49 -7.52 -9.79
C SER A 122 -3.52 -6.06 -10.23
N ILE A 123 -3.20 -5.14 -9.32
CA ILE A 123 -2.98 -3.73 -9.59
C ILE A 123 -1.47 -3.40 -9.46
N GLN A 124 -1.05 -2.29 -10.04
CA GLN A 124 0.32 -1.78 -9.85
C GLN A 124 0.31 -0.63 -8.86
N MET A 125 1.31 -0.55 -7.98
CA MET A 125 1.49 0.57 -7.07
C MET A 125 2.95 0.99 -6.93
N MET A 126 3.18 2.24 -6.55
CA MET A 126 4.51 2.76 -6.20
C MET A 126 4.39 3.81 -5.10
N ILE A 127 5.49 4.02 -4.38
CA ILE A 127 5.62 5.14 -3.45
C ILE A 127 6.46 6.21 -4.15
N TYR A 128 6.06 7.46 -4.01
CA TYR A 128 6.85 8.58 -4.50
C TYR A 128 6.88 9.73 -3.49
N ALA A 129 7.93 10.53 -3.58
CA ALA A 129 8.11 11.73 -2.77
C ALA A 129 8.33 12.94 -3.67
N THR A 130 7.86 14.10 -3.25
CA THR A 130 8.11 15.37 -3.93
C THR A 130 8.59 16.43 -2.96
N GLY A 131 9.51 17.26 -3.42
CA GLY A 131 9.92 18.45 -2.69
C GLY A 131 10.72 19.38 -3.58
N THR A 132 11.66 20.08 -2.94
CA THR A 132 12.49 21.08 -3.58
C THR A 132 13.92 20.92 -3.08
N ASP A 133 14.91 21.04 -3.97
CA ASP A 133 16.32 21.02 -3.57
C ASP A 133 16.80 22.38 -3.04
N SER A 134 18.10 22.46 -2.73
CA SER A 134 18.74 23.67 -2.22
C SER A 134 18.74 24.85 -3.20
N THR A 135 18.54 24.62 -4.50
CA THR A 135 18.49 25.68 -5.53
C THR A 135 17.07 26.13 -5.84
N GLY A 136 16.06 25.47 -5.26
CA GLY A 136 14.66 25.79 -5.51
C GLY A 136 14.02 24.94 -6.61
N ASP A 137 14.73 23.95 -7.15
CA ASP A 137 14.24 23.09 -8.21
C ASP A 137 13.40 21.94 -7.66
N ARG A 138 12.35 21.56 -8.40
CA ARG A 138 11.45 20.49 -8.01
C ARG A 138 12.17 19.14 -8.07
N THR A 139 12.11 18.40 -6.97
CA THR A 139 12.63 17.03 -6.87
C THR A 139 11.48 16.01 -6.81
N ILE A 140 11.71 14.85 -7.41
CA ILE A 140 10.78 13.71 -7.36
C ILE A 140 11.59 12.43 -7.15
N TRP A 141 11.32 11.74 -6.05
CA TRP A 141 11.83 10.40 -5.78
C TRP A 141 10.72 9.37 -6.01
N LYS A 142 11.04 8.18 -6.52
CA LYS A 142 10.07 7.11 -6.80
C LYS A 142 10.68 5.73 -6.52
N THR A 143 9.84 4.80 -6.08
CA THR A 143 10.12 3.37 -6.14
C THR A 143 9.87 2.81 -7.55
N LEU A 144 10.36 1.60 -7.81
CA LEU A 144 9.84 0.76 -8.89
C LEU A 144 8.37 0.39 -8.60
N PRO A 145 7.57 0.13 -9.65
CA PRO A 145 6.23 -0.38 -9.45
C PRO A 145 6.27 -1.79 -8.83
N ALA A 146 5.33 -2.05 -7.92
CA ALA A 146 5.10 -3.33 -7.30
C ALA A 146 3.68 -3.82 -7.61
N THR A 147 3.54 -5.13 -7.75
CA THR A 147 2.25 -5.77 -8.03
C THR A 147 1.52 -6.06 -6.73
N TYR A 148 0.34 -5.49 -6.55
CA TYR A 148 -0.53 -5.69 -5.39
C TYR A 148 -1.77 -6.50 -5.80
N THR A 149 -2.17 -7.49 -5.00
CA THR A 149 -3.26 -8.42 -5.35
C THR A 149 -4.52 -8.09 -4.59
N ILE A 150 -5.64 -8.00 -5.32
CA ILE A 150 -7.00 -7.92 -4.81
C ILE A 150 -7.66 -9.27 -5.04
N HIS A 151 -8.10 -9.90 -3.97
CA HIS A 151 -8.82 -11.16 -4.00
C HIS A 151 -10.29 -10.92 -4.34
N ASP A 152 -10.91 -11.90 -5.00
CA ASP A 152 -12.34 -11.87 -5.23
C ASP A 152 -13.13 -12.03 -3.93
N GLY A 153 -14.36 -11.52 -3.93
CA GLY A 153 -15.22 -11.42 -2.75
C GLY A 153 -16.70 -11.49 -3.11
N LEU A 154 -17.54 -11.65 -2.09
CA LEU A 154 -18.99 -11.61 -2.26
C LEU A 154 -19.50 -10.17 -2.25
N GLU A 155 -20.46 -9.89 -3.12
CA GLU A 155 -21.14 -8.60 -3.13
C GLU A 155 -21.96 -8.38 -1.86
N ILE A 156 -21.80 -7.21 -1.25
CA ILE A 156 -22.64 -6.80 -0.13
C ILE A 156 -24.04 -6.48 -0.68
N GLY A 157 -25.03 -7.26 -0.26
CA GLY A 157 -26.42 -7.06 -0.68
C GLY A 157 -26.81 -7.75 -2.00
N GLY A 158 -25.97 -8.67 -2.52
CA GLY A 158 -26.35 -9.51 -3.65
C GLY A 158 -27.51 -10.45 -3.29
N GLY A 159 -28.63 -10.32 -4.02
CA GLY A 159 -29.72 -11.29 -3.95
C GLY A 159 -29.31 -12.64 -4.57
N ILE A 160 -30.01 -13.71 -4.18
CA ILE A 160 -29.92 -14.99 -4.89
C ILE A 160 -30.28 -14.72 -6.36
N PRO A 161 -29.45 -15.10 -7.34
CA PRO A 161 -29.80 -14.98 -8.75
C PRO A 161 -31.18 -15.59 -8.98
N GLU A 162 -32.10 -14.84 -9.57
CA GLU A 162 -33.40 -15.41 -9.94
C GLU A 162 -33.16 -16.61 -10.86
N PRO A 163 -33.78 -17.77 -10.60
CA PRO A 163 -33.60 -18.94 -11.45
C PRO A 163 -34.08 -18.60 -12.86
N ASP A 164 -33.25 -18.93 -13.85
CA ASP A 164 -33.55 -18.71 -15.28
C ASP A 164 -34.92 -19.32 -15.65
N PRO A 165 -35.93 -18.53 -16.07
CA PRO A 165 -37.26 -19.02 -16.41
C PRO A 165 -37.30 -20.15 -17.45
N SER A 166 -36.21 -20.38 -18.19
CA SER A 166 -36.06 -21.47 -19.17
C SER A 166 -36.33 -22.87 -18.62
N TRP A 167 -36.21 -23.09 -17.30
CA TRP A 167 -36.57 -24.36 -16.66
C TRP A 167 -38.08 -24.66 -16.73
N TYR A 168 -38.93 -23.62 -16.73
CA TYR A 168 -40.39 -23.76 -16.78
C TYR A 168 -40.91 -24.01 -18.20
N GLU A 169 -40.20 -23.51 -19.21
CA GLU A 169 -40.57 -23.70 -20.62
C GLU A 169 -40.50 -25.18 -21.07
N GLN A 170 -39.81 -26.04 -20.32
CA GLN A 170 -39.74 -27.48 -20.59
C GLN A 170 -40.98 -28.27 -20.13
N PHE A 171 -41.84 -27.68 -19.28
CA PHE A 171 -43.03 -28.35 -18.74
C PHE A 171 -44.34 -27.93 -19.42
N VAL A 172 -44.31 -26.95 -20.34
CA VAL A 172 -45.49 -26.38 -21.00
C VAL A 172 -45.56 -26.73 -22.50
N ALA A 173 -44.63 -27.54 -23.01
CA ALA A 173 -44.60 -28.02 -24.40
C ALA A 173 -45.28 -29.39 -24.57
#